data_AF-A0A1Q7MP80-F1
#
_entry.id   AF-A0A1Q7MP80-F1
#
_cell.length_a   1.000
_cell.length_b   1.000
_cell.length_c   1.000
_cell.angle_alpha   90.00
_cell.angle_beta   90.00
_cell.angle_gamma   90.00
#
_symmetry.space_group_name_H-M   'P 1'
#
loop_
_entity.id
_entity.type
_entity.pdbx_description
1 polymer ?
#
loop_
_entity_poly.entity_id
_entity_poly.type
_entity_poly.pdbx_seq_one_letter_code
_entity_poly.pdbx_strand_id
1 'polypeptide(L)'
;MESARNTGNGSGSKSLPGSGDPHVQEVMRAAHEELKQLLRQRGDIMKRIGTVKQTIVGLANLFGDDVLSEELLELVDRKSSGRQPGFTKACRMVLMEADRPLGAREVCEHIQQRIPPILLRHKDPLASVTTVLNRLVEYGEARTVVRENGRRAWQWVADPADNGFAREREGSPSKF
;
A
#
# COMPACT_ATOMS: atom_id res chain seq x y z
N MET A 1 51.82 -53.94 19.51
CA MET A 1 50.43 -53.52 19.25
C MET A 1 50.46 -52.04 18.93
N GLU A 2 50.11 -51.74 17.67
CA GLU A 2 50.41 -50.54 16.91
C GLU A 2 49.69 -49.27 17.36
N SER A 3 50.37 -48.17 17.06
CA SER A 3 50.00 -46.78 17.28
C SER A 3 48.76 -46.33 16.49
N ALA A 4 48.13 -45.32 17.06
CA ALA A 4 47.04 -44.52 16.54
C ALA A 4 47.17 -44.12 15.06
N ARG A 5 46.04 -44.20 14.33
CA ARG A 5 45.72 -43.29 13.22
C ARG A 5 44.27 -42.87 13.30
N ASN A 6 44.10 -41.63 13.76
CA ASN A 6 42.88 -40.84 13.65
C ASN A 6 42.71 -40.41 12.18
N THR A 7 41.75 -41.01 11.49
CA THR A 7 41.19 -40.53 10.21
C THR A 7 39.72 -40.22 10.50
N GLY A 8 39.19 -39.03 10.28
CA GLY A 8 39.37 -38.19 9.12
C GLY A 8 37.95 -37.71 8.76
N ASN A 9 37.69 -36.46 9.16
CA ASN A 9 36.43 -35.75 9.07
C ASN A 9 35.82 -35.77 7.64
N GLY A 10 34.57 -36.21 7.53
CA GLY A 10 33.78 -36.17 6.29
C GLY A 10 32.43 -35.53 6.57
N SER A 11 32.45 -34.24 6.94
CA SER A 11 31.24 -33.43 7.07
C SER A 11 30.65 -33.21 5.68
N GLY A 12 29.75 -34.11 5.30
CA GLY A 12 28.90 -33.98 4.13
C GLY A 12 27.91 -32.85 4.36
N SER A 13 28.38 -31.62 4.13
CA SER A 13 27.52 -30.46 3.94
C SER A 13 26.60 -30.79 2.77
N LYS A 14 25.35 -31.19 3.07
CA LYS A 14 24.28 -31.23 2.07
C LYS A 14 24.02 -29.77 1.66
N SER A 15 24.77 -29.31 0.67
CA SER A 15 24.48 -28.10 -0.07
C SER A 15 23.05 -28.21 -0.57
N LEU A 16 22.17 -27.30 -0.13
CA LEU A 16 20.80 -27.18 -0.60
C LEU A 16 20.82 -27.01 -2.13
N PRO A 17 20.26 -27.94 -2.92
CA PRO A 17 20.16 -27.77 -4.36
C PRO A 17 19.01 -26.80 -4.63
N GLY A 18 19.31 -25.51 -4.75
CA GLY A 18 18.28 -24.53 -5.09
C GLY A 18 18.71 -23.06 -5.07
N SER A 19 19.80 -22.70 -4.40
CA SER A 19 20.19 -21.29 -4.24
C SER A 19 20.92 -20.64 -5.43
N GLY A 20 21.07 -21.35 -6.55
CA GLY A 20 21.93 -20.87 -7.64
C GLY A 20 21.62 -21.40 -9.03
N ASP A 21 20.39 -21.87 -9.30
CA ASP A 21 20.01 -22.16 -10.67
C ASP A 21 19.85 -20.81 -11.43
N PRO A 22 20.71 -20.51 -12.42
CA PRO A 22 20.66 -19.25 -13.16
C PRO A 22 19.30 -19.03 -13.84
N HIS A 23 18.60 -20.12 -14.18
CA HIS A 23 17.27 -20.04 -14.77
C HIS A 23 16.22 -19.55 -13.76
N VAL A 24 16.26 -20.05 -12.52
CA VAL A 24 15.36 -19.62 -11.45
C VAL A 24 15.60 -18.15 -11.10
N GLN A 25 16.87 -17.72 -11.05
CA GLN A 25 17.22 -16.32 -10.82
C GLN A 25 16.70 -15.40 -11.95
N GLU A 26 16.78 -15.85 -13.20
CA GLU A 26 16.27 -15.11 -14.36
C GLU A 26 14.75 -14.98 -14.33
N VAL A 27 14.02 -16.06 -14.01
CA VAL A 27 12.55 -16.04 -13.89
C VAL A 27 12.11 -15.12 -12.75
N MET A 28 12.77 -15.18 -11.58
CA MET A 28 12.47 -14.27 -10.47
C MET A 28 12.73 -12.81 -10.84
N ARG A 29 13.83 -12.53 -11.55
CA ARG A 29 14.16 -11.18 -12.03
C ARG A 29 13.08 -10.66 -12.98
N ALA A 30 12.67 -11.47 -13.95
CA ALA A 30 11.63 -11.12 -14.90
C ALA A 30 10.29 -10.82 -14.20
N ALA A 31 9.86 -11.70 -13.30
CA ALA A 31 8.62 -11.52 -12.52
C ALA A 31 8.65 -10.27 -11.64
N HIS A 32 9.81 -9.95 -11.04
CA HIS A 32 9.99 -8.74 -10.22
C HIS A 32 9.90 -7.46 -11.05
N GLU A 33 10.51 -7.43 -12.23
CA GLU A 33 10.42 -6.27 -13.13
C GLU A 33 9.02 -6.10 -13.72
N GLU A 34 8.34 -7.21 -14.06
CA GLU A 34 6.94 -7.17 -14.49
C GLU A 34 6.03 -6.59 -13.39
N LEU A 35 6.19 -7.05 -12.14
CA LEU A 35 5.44 -6.52 -11.01
C LEU A 35 5.67 -5.01 -10.82
N LYS A 36 6.93 -4.54 -10.90
CA LYS A 36 7.24 -3.11 -10.83
C LYS A 36 6.59 -2.32 -11.96
N GLN A 37 6.54 -2.87 -13.17
CA GLN A 37 5.91 -2.22 -14.31
C GLN A 37 4.39 -2.13 -14.11
N LEU A 38 3.74 -3.22 -13.68
CA LEU A 38 2.31 -3.27 -13.39
C LEU A 38 1.91 -2.28 -12.29
N LEU A 39 2.71 -2.16 -11.23
CA LEU A 39 2.46 -1.21 -10.15
C LEU A 39 2.59 0.25 -10.63
N ARG A 40 3.55 0.57 -11.50
CA ARG A 40 3.65 1.89 -12.13
C ARG A 40 2.46 2.19 -13.04
N GLN A 41 2.11 1.24 -13.92
CA GLN A 41 0.94 1.34 -14.79
C GLN A 41 -0.36 1.55 -13.99
N ARG A 42 -0.52 0.83 -12.86
CA ARG A 42 -1.67 1.01 -11.96
C ARG A 42 -1.76 2.45 -11.45
N GLY A 43 -0.63 3.05 -11.05
CA GLY A 43 -0.58 4.45 -10.61
C GLY A 43 -1.00 5.43 -11.71
N ASP A 44 -0.46 5.26 -12.92
CA ASP A 44 -0.78 6.14 -14.06
C ASP A 44 -2.24 6.00 -14.51
N ILE A 45 -2.76 4.77 -14.53
CA ILE A 45 -4.17 4.50 -14.82
C ILE A 45 -5.07 5.17 -13.79
N MET A 46 -4.73 5.10 -12.49
CA MET A 46 -5.51 5.75 -11.44
C MET A 46 -5.54 7.27 -11.58
N LYS A 47 -4.40 7.92 -11.92
CA LYS A 47 -4.35 9.36 -12.20
C LYS A 47 -5.26 9.73 -13.38
N ARG A 48 -5.23 8.93 -14.44
CA ARG A 48 -6.05 9.15 -15.64
C ARG A 48 -7.54 8.95 -15.34
N ILE A 49 -7.91 7.93 -14.57
CA ILE A 49 -9.30 7.73 -14.08
C ILE A 49 -9.76 8.96 -13.29
N GLY A 50 -8.95 9.46 -12.35
CA GLY A 50 -9.28 10.66 -11.57
C GLY A 50 -9.53 11.89 -12.44
N THR A 51 -8.66 12.12 -13.42
CA THR A 51 -8.79 13.24 -14.38
C THR A 51 -10.09 13.15 -15.19
N VAL A 52 -10.42 11.96 -15.69
CA VAL A 52 -11.66 11.73 -16.46
C VAL A 52 -12.89 11.92 -15.57
N LYS A 53 -12.91 11.37 -14.35
CA LYS A 53 -13.99 11.60 -13.39
C LYS A 53 -14.19 13.08 -13.11
N GLN A 54 -13.11 13.83 -12.87
CA GLN A 54 -13.18 15.27 -12.63
C GLN A 54 -13.76 16.04 -13.82
N THR A 55 -13.39 15.64 -15.03
CA THR A 55 -13.94 16.24 -16.26
C THR A 55 -15.44 16.01 -16.35
N ILE A 56 -15.91 14.78 -16.10
CA ILE A 56 -17.34 14.43 -16.10
C ILE A 56 -18.10 15.24 -15.04
N VAL A 57 -17.57 15.33 -13.82
CA VAL A 57 -18.13 16.15 -12.73
C VAL A 57 -18.21 17.62 -13.15
N GLY A 58 -17.18 18.14 -13.84
CA GLY A 58 -17.17 19.49 -14.39
C GLY A 58 -18.25 19.71 -15.45
N LEU A 59 -18.42 18.76 -16.37
CA LEU A 59 -19.47 18.81 -17.39
C LEU A 59 -20.86 18.80 -16.75
N ALA A 60 -21.10 17.94 -15.76
CA ALA A 60 -22.37 17.88 -15.05
C ALA A 60 -22.69 19.18 -14.28
N ASN A 61 -21.67 19.85 -13.72
CA ASN A 61 -21.86 21.17 -13.12
C ASN A 61 -22.27 22.26 -14.13
N LEU A 62 -21.86 22.14 -15.39
CA LEU A 62 -22.16 23.12 -16.44
C LEU A 62 -23.50 22.85 -17.13
N PHE A 63 -23.84 21.58 -17.33
CA PHE A 63 -24.97 21.16 -18.16
C PHE A 63 -26.12 20.52 -17.38
N GLY A 64 -25.96 20.27 -16.07
CA GLY A 64 -26.91 19.54 -15.26
C GLY A 64 -26.55 18.05 -15.12
N ASP A 65 -27.04 17.42 -14.05
CA ASP A 65 -26.82 16.00 -13.76
C ASP A 65 -27.66 15.07 -14.64
N ASP A 66 -28.70 15.59 -15.30
CA ASP A 66 -29.61 14.86 -16.20
C ASP A 66 -28.93 14.34 -17.48
N VAL A 67 -27.79 14.94 -17.84
CA VAL A 67 -26.95 14.48 -18.96
C VAL A 67 -26.18 13.20 -18.62
N LEU A 68 -26.01 12.89 -17.34
CA LEU A 68 -25.28 11.71 -16.90
C LEU A 68 -26.22 10.52 -16.74
N SER A 69 -25.83 9.37 -17.30
CA SER A 69 -26.52 8.12 -17.00
C SER A 69 -26.33 7.74 -15.53
N GLU A 70 -27.24 6.90 -15.04
CA GLU A 70 -27.13 6.25 -13.74
C GLU A 70 -25.76 5.57 -13.53
N GLU A 71 -25.38 4.78 -14.54
CA GLU A 71 -24.03 4.26 -14.84
C GLU A 71 -22.92 5.20 -14.35
N LEU A 72 -22.95 6.36 -14.99
CA LEU A 72 -21.90 7.35 -14.94
C LEU A 72 -21.90 8.09 -13.60
N LEU A 73 -23.08 8.38 -13.06
CA LEU A 73 -23.22 9.05 -11.75
C LEU A 73 -22.66 8.20 -10.60
N GLU A 74 -22.82 6.88 -10.63
CA GLU A 74 -22.20 5.97 -9.66
C GLU A 74 -20.68 5.95 -9.81
N LEU A 75 -20.18 5.89 -11.04
CA LEU A 75 -18.75 5.88 -11.33
C LEU A 75 -18.05 7.15 -10.89
N VAL A 76 -18.69 8.33 -10.96
CA VAL A 76 -18.12 9.59 -10.48
C VAL A 76 -18.44 9.89 -9.01
N ASP A 77 -18.96 8.90 -8.28
CA ASP A 77 -19.32 9.02 -6.86
C ASP A 77 -20.34 10.16 -6.57
N ARG A 78 -21.10 10.62 -7.58
CA ARG A 78 -22.18 11.65 -7.46
C ARG A 78 -23.50 11.04 -7.04
N LYS A 79 -23.85 9.87 -7.60
CA LYS A 79 -24.96 9.08 -7.11
C LYS A 79 -24.47 8.21 -5.97
N SER A 80 -24.32 8.82 -4.79
CA SER A 80 -24.36 8.02 -3.58
C SER A 80 -25.80 7.50 -3.48
N SER A 81 -26.05 6.28 -3.95
CA SER A 81 -27.31 5.56 -3.78
C SER A 81 -27.52 5.18 -2.30
N GLY A 82 -27.42 6.16 -1.38
CA GLY A 82 -27.34 5.95 0.07
C GLY A 82 -26.16 5.07 0.54
N ARG A 83 -25.41 4.44 -0.37
CA ARG A 83 -24.27 3.57 -0.09
C ARG A 83 -23.04 4.43 0.14
N GLN A 84 -22.89 4.82 1.40
CA GLN A 84 -21.65 5.37 1.94
C GLN A 84 -20.47 4.49 1.48
N PRO A 85 -19.32 5.08 1.07
CA PRO A 85 -18.17 4.29 0.69
C PRO A 85 -17.80 3.33 1.83
N GLY A 86 -17.46 2.09 1.49
CA GLY A 86 -17.03 1.13 2.51
C GLY A 86 -15.84 1.68 3.29
N PHE A 87 -15.71 1.29 4.56
CA PHE A 87 -14.68 1.80 5.48
C PHE A 87 -13.26 1.75 4.88
N THR A 88 -12.94 0.67 4.15
CA THR A 88 -11.67 0.53 3.41
C THR A 88 -11.50 1.55 2.28
N LYS A 89 -12.56 1.81 1.50
CA LYS A 89 -12.54 2.79 0.40
C LYS A 89 -12.30 4.20 0.97
N ALA A 90 -12.93 4.54 2.10
CA ALA A 90 -12.70 5.82 2.77
C ALA A 90 -11.25 5.98 3.24
N CYS A 91 -10.65 4.94 3.84
CA CYS A 91 -9.24 4.99 4.22
C CYS A 91 -8.31 5.18 3.00
N ARG A 92 -8.60 4.47 1.89
CA ARG A 92 -7.83 4.60 0.64
C ARG A 92 -7.89 6.03 0.10
N MET A 93 -9.08 6.62 0.00
CA MET A 93 -9.26 8.00 -0.47
C MET A 93 -8.48 9.00 0.38
N VAL A 94 -8.57 8.90 1.71
CA VAL A 94 -7.86 9.80 2.62
C VAL A 94 -6.34 9.72 2.45
N LEU A 95 -5.77 8.52 2.30
CA LEU A 95 -4.33 8.39 2.07
C LEU A 95 -3.91 8.90 0.68
N MET A 96 -4.71 8.63 -0.36
CA MET A 96 -4.42 9.06 -1.73
C MET A 96 -4.42 10.58 -1.90
N GLU A 97 -5.31 11.26 -1.19
CA GLU A 97 -5.45 12.72 -1.25
C GLU A 97 -4.53 13.46 -0.27
N ALA A 98 -3.83 12.73 0.59
CA ALA A 98 -2.91 13.33 1.54
C ALA A 98 -1.53 13.55 0.91
N ASP A 99 -1.08 14.80 0.85
CA ASP A 99 0.27 15.15 0.38
C ASP A 99 1.39 14.79 1.38
N ARG A 100 1.02 14.26 2.55
CA ARG A 100 1.93 13.87 3.62
C ARG A 100 1.52 12.54 4.24
N PRO A 101 2.44 11.78 4.84
CA PRO A 101 2.07 10.62 5.65
C PRO A 101 1.05 11.03 6.72
N LEU A 102 0.06 10.19 7.02
CA LEU A 102 -1.00 10.41 8.01
C LEU A 102 -0.94 9.37 9.14
N GLY A 103 -1.13 9.80 10.40
CA GLY A 103 -1.36 8.89 11.52
C GLY A 103 -2.80 8.40 11.54
N ALA A 104 -3.06 7.30 12.23
CA ALA A 104 -4.41 6.71 12.28
C ALA A 104 -5.47 7.67 12.82
N ARG A 105 -5.13 8.53 13.79
CA ARG A 105 -6.03 9.57 14.32
C ARG A 105 -6.37 10.63 13.27
N GLU A 106 -5.38 11.12 12.52
CA GLU A 106 -5.61 12.08 11.44
C GLU A 106 -6.48 11.47 10.34
N VAL A 107 -6.28 10.18 10.02
CA VAL A 107 -7.17 9.47 9.08
C VAL A 107 -8.61 9.42 9.61
N CYS A 108 -8.81 9.11 10.90
CA CYS A 108 -10.14 9.20 11.50
C CYS A 108 -10.73 10.62 11.41
N GLU A 109 -9.95 11.66 11.70
CA GLU A 109 -10.40 13.05 11.61
C GLU A 109 -10.83 13.44 10.19
N HIS A 110 -10.05 13.06 9.18
CA HIS A 110 -10.40 13.29 7.77
C HIS A 110 -11.66 12.54 7.35
N ILE A 111 -11.84 11.27 7.78
CA ILE A 111 -13.07 10.52 7.52
C ILE A 111 -14.25 11.18 8.26
N GLN A 112 -14.08 11.61 9.51
CA GLN A 112 -15.12 12.27 10.29
C GLN A 112 -15.59 13.58 9.64
N GLN A 113 -14.68 14.37 9.07
CA GLN A 113 -15.01 15.65 8.43
C GLN A 113 -15.76 15.47 7.11
N ARG A 114 -15.44 14.42 6.35
CA ARG A 114 -15.98 14.23 4.99
C ARG A 114 -17.13 13.25 4.93
N ILE A 115 -17.04 12.18 5.71
CA ILE A 115 -17.97 11.04 5.67
C ILE A 115 -18.25 10.51 7.10
N PRO A 116 -18.81 11.35 8.00
CA PRO A 116 -19.09 10.99 9.40
C PRO A 116 -19.78 9.61 9.62
N PRO A 117 -20.80 9.23 8.83
CA PRO A 117 -21.56 7.99 9.07
C PRO A 117 -20.74 6.70 9.00
N ILE A 118 -19.57 6.74 8.35
CA ILE A 118 -18.69 5.58 8.23
C ILE A 118 -18.08 5.21 9.58
N LEU A 119 -17.68 6.19 10.38
CA LEU A 119 -17.05 5.91 11.68
C LEU A 119 -18.08 5.41 12.71
N LEU A 120 -19.32 5.91 12.63
CA LEU A 120 -20.40 5.54 13.55
C LEU A 120 -20.76 4.04 13.52
N ARG A 121 -20.41 3.34 12.44
CA ARG A 121 -20.66 1.89 12.29
C ARG A 121 -19.63 1.02 13.01
N HIS A 122 -18.57 1.62 13.54
CA HIS A 122 -17.47 0.92 14.17
C HIS A 122 -17.41 1.25 15.66
N LYS A 123 -17.41 0.21 16.50
CA LYS A 123 -17.27 0.35 17.96
C LYS A 123 -15.98 1.06 18.37
N ASP A 124 -14.90 0.80 17.63
CA ASP A 124 -13.62 1.49 17.77
C ASP A 124 -13.13 1.91 16.37
N PRO A 125 -13.38 3.17 15.97
CA PRO A 125 -12.94 3.69 14.68
C PRO A 125 -11.43 3.70 14.51
N LEU A 126 -10.67 3.95 15.59
CA LEU A 126 -9.21 4.06 15.53
C LEU A 126 -8.56 2.69 15.31
N ALA A 127 -9.03 1.66 16.01
CA ALA A 127 -8.59 0.28 15.79
C ALA A 127 -8.98 -0.22 14.39
N SER A 128 -10.19 0.11 13.94
CA SER A 128 -10.67 -0.24 12.60
C SER A 128 -9.81 0.42 11.51
N VAL A 129 -9.52 1.72 11.63
CA VAL A 129 -8.63 2.43 10.70
C VAL A 129 -7.25 1.80 10.71
N THR A 130 -6.66 1.56 11.89
CA THR A 130 -5.32 0.96 12.00
C THR A 130 -5.25 -0.41 11.32
N THR A 131 -6.29 -1.24 11.49
CA THR A 131 -6.40 -2.55 10.83
C THR A 131 -6.40 -2.41 9.32
N VAL A 132 -7.22 -1.50 8.78
CA VAL A 132 -7.26 -1.25 7.33
C VAL A 132 -5.94 -0.71 6.82
N LEU A 133 -5.32 0.24 7.52
CA LEU A 133 -4.04 0.82 7.13
C LEU A 133 -2.94 -0.25 7.07
N ASN A 134 -2.89 -1.18 8.03
CA ASN A 134 -1.97 -2.31 7.99
C ASN A 134 -2.24 -3.23 6.80
N ARG A 135 -3.50 -3.54 6.49
CA ARG A 135 -3.86 -4.33 5.29
C ARG A 135 -3.46 -3.63 4.00
N LEU A 136 -3.61 -2.31 3.91
CA LEU A 136 -3.15 -1.54 2.75
C LEU A 136 -1.63 -1.60 2.59
N VAL A 137 -0.88 -1.70 3.69
CA VAL A 137 0.56 -1.95 3.66
C VAL A 137 0.87 -3.37 3.19
N GLU A 138 0.16 -4.38 3.71
CA GLU A 138 0.28 -5.77 3.25
C GLU A 138 -0.01 -5.92 1.75
N TYR A 139 -0.96 -5.15 1.23
CA TYR A 139 -1.30 -5.12 -0.21
C TYR A 139 -0.35 -4.26 -1.06
N GLY A 140 0.64 -3.61 -0.45
CA GLY A 140 1.58 -2.72 -1.15
C GLY A 140 0.95 -1.44 -1.68
N GLU A 141 -0.23 -1.06 -1.19
CA GLU A 141 -0.91 0.19 -1.56
C GLU A 141 -0.46 1.38 -0.71
N ALA A 142 -0.01 1.10 0.51
CA ALA A 142 0.53 2.08 1.44
C ALA A 142 1.88 1.61 2.00
N ARG A 143 2.65 2.53 2.53
CA ARG A 143 3.85 2.24 3.31
C ARG A 143 3.73 2.80 4.72
N THR A 144 4.39 2.13 5.66
CA THR A 144 4.55 2.66 7.02
C THR A 144 5.80 3.53 7.07
N VAL A 145 5.68 4.71 7.68
CA VAL A 145 6.81 5.61 7.94
C VAL A 145 6.81 6.05 9.40
N VAL A 146 7.98 6.38 9.93
CA VAL A 146 8.13 7.00 11.24
C VAL A 146 8.39 8.48 11.02
N ARG A 147 7.53 9.35 11.58
CA ARG A 147 7.72 10.81 11.49
C ARG A 147 8.80 11.28 12.48
N GLU A 148 9.23 12.53 12.33
CA GLU A 148 10.19 13.20 13.22
C GLU A 148 9.79 13.14 14.71
N ASN A 149 8.50 13.12 15.00
CA ASN A 149 7.97 12.98 16.36
C ASN A 149 7.99 11.54 16.91
N GLY A 150 8.62 10.60 16.20
CA GLY A 150 8.70 9.18 16.56
C GLY A 150 7.40 8.38 16.37
N ARG A 151 6.33 9.01 15.91
CA ARG A 151 5.03 8.35 15.73
C ARG A 151 4.93 7.69 14.37
N ARG A 152 4.29 6.51 14.36
CA ARG A 152 3.95 5.77 13.15
C ARG A 152 2.90 6.52 12.33
N ALA A 153 3.15 6.62 11.04
CA ALA A 153 2.24 7.15 10.04
C ALA A 153 2.22 6.25 8.80
N TRP A 154 1.21 6.44 7.96
CA TRP A 154 0.98 5.70 6.73
C TRP A 154 0.96 6.68 5.57
N GLN A 155 1.55 6.29 4.46
CA GLN A 155 1.60 7.09 3.24
C GLN A 155 1.15 6.25 2.06
N TRP A 156 0.36 6.82 1.16
CA TRP A 156 0.02 6.18 -0.09
C TRP A 156 1.25 5.96 -0.97
N VAL A 157 1.36 4.80 -1.61
CA VAL A 157 2.42 4.50 -2.57
C VAL A 157 1.93 4.89 -3.96
N ALA A 158 2.29 6.08 -4.41
CA ALA A 158 1.96 6.55 -5.77
C ALA A 158 2.83 5.89 -6.85
N ASP A 159 4.06 5.47 -6.49
CA ASP A 159 5.00 4.73 -7.34
C ASP A 159 5.68 3.64 -6.49
N PRO A 160 5.69 2.37 -6.91
CA PRO A 160 6.40 1.29 -6.21
C PRO A 160 7.91 1.52 -6.00
N ALA A 161 8.55 2.41 -6.76
CA ALA A 161 9.95 2.79 -6.53
C ALA A 161 10.17 3.48 -5.17
N ASP A 162 9.11 4.06 -4.59
CA ASP A 162 9.14 4.70 -3.27
C ASP A 162 9.17 3.67 -2.12
N ASN A 163 8.97 2.37 -2.41
CA ASN A 163 8.96 1.31 -1.40
C ASN A 163 10.37 0.92 -0.88
N GLY A 164 11.44 1.47 -1.47
CA GLY A 164 12.82 0.99 -1.31
C GLY A 164 13.66 1.61 -0.19
N PHE A 165 13.24 2.67 0.50
CA PHE A 165 14.15 3.45 1.36
C PHE A 165 13.97 3.31 2.88
N ALA A 166 13.10 2.43 3.36
CA ALA A 166 12.76 2.35 4.79
C ALA A 166 13.46 1.22 5.58
N ARG A 167 14.42 0.48 5.00
CA ARG A 167 15.05 -0.69 5.65
C ARG A 167 16.51 -0.55 6.10
N GLU A 168 17.14 0.60 5.93
CA GLU A 168 18.53 0.83 6.38
C GLU A 168 18.64 2.03 7.33
N ARG A 169 18.01 1.94 8.51
CA ARG A 169 18.41 2.73 9.69
C ARG A 169 18.13 1.95 10.99
N GLU A 170 18.66 0.72 11.09
CA GLU A 170 18.97 0.16 12.40
C GLU A 170 20.49 0.23 12.58
N GLY A 171 20.90 1.20 13.39
CA GLY A 171 22.29 1.46 13.71
C GLY A 171 22.89 0.29 14.49
N SER A 172 24.08 -0.13 14.06
CA SER A 172 25.00 -0.92 14.88
C SER A 172 25.30 -0.17 16.18
N PRO A 173 25.19 -0.82 17.36
CA PRO A 173 25.80 -0.27 18.56
C PRO A 173 27.31 -0.37 18.40
N SER A 174 27.96 0.80 18.38
CA SER A 174 29.41 0.91 18.42
C SER A 174 29.93 0.37 19.74
N LYS A 175 30.93 -0.50 19.66
CA LYS A 175 31.65 -1.09 20.79
C LYS A 175 32.34 0.01 21.62
N PHE A 176 32.18 -0.05 22.93
CA PHE A 176 33.21 0.21 23.92
C PHE A 176 33.04 -0.79 25.07
#